data_AF-A0A8S9W5U7-F1
#
_entry.id   AF-A0A8S9W5U7-F1
#
_cell.length_a   1.000
_cell.length_b   1.000
_cell.length_c   1.000
_cell.angle_alpha   90.00
_cell.angle_beta   90.00
_cell.angle_gamma   90.00
#
_symmetry.space_group_name_H-M   'P 1'
#
loop_
_entity.id
_entity.type
_entity.pdbx_description
1 polymer ?
#
loop_
_entity_poly.entity_id
_entity_poly.type
_entity_poly.pdbx_seq_one_letter_code
_entity_poly.pdbx_strand_id
1 'polypeptide(L)'
;GFDQFYICGPELMMKSVLDILQAAGLEAMAQLSLHRYFKCGIGVCGACTIDPSGLRVCRDGPVFSGDLLTTSELGKYHRDATGKKIMF
;
A
#
# COMPACT_ATOMS: atom_id res chain seq x y z
N GLY A 1 -16.12 -18.96 8.23
CA GLY A 1 -15.29 -18.16 7.31
C GLY A 1 -14.30 -17.36 8.13
N PHE A 2 -13.39 -16.64 7.49
CA PHE A 2 -12.56 -15.63 8.14
C PHE A 2 -13.25 -14.27 8.01
N ASP A 3 -13.15 -13.42 9.03
CA ASP A 3 -13.76 -12.09 9.03
C ASP A 3 -12.81 -10.98 8.55
N GLN A 4 -11.48 -11.22 8.62
CA GLN A 4 -10.46 -10.26 8.20
C GLN A 4 -9.15 -10.95 7.83
N PHE A 5 -8.42 -10.36 6.89
CA PHE A 5 -7.06 -10.74 6.49
C PHE A 5 -6.10 -9.60 6.83
N TYR A 6 -5.02 -9.90 7.56
CA TYR A 6 -3.96 -8.94 7.88
C TYR A 6 -2.68 -9.34 7.16
N ILE A 7 -2.10 -8.40 6.41
CA ILE A 7 -1.00 -8.68 5.48
C ILE A 7 0.12 -7.68 5.74
N CYS A 8 1.32 -8.19 5.95
CA CYS A 8 2.55 -7.41 6.01
C CYS A 8 3.70 -8.20 5.36
N GLY A 9 4.62 -7.51 4.70
CA GLY A 9 5.78 -8.14 4.06
C GLY A 9 6.23 -7.41 2.80
N PRO A 10 7.06 -8.07 1.96
CA PRO A 10 7.48 -7.49 0.69
C PRO A 10 6.29 -7.10 -0.17
N GLU A 11 6.36 -5.94 -0.83
CA GLU A 11 5.20 -5.37 -1.54
C GLU A 11 4.64 -6.29 -2.63
N LEU A 12 5.50 -6.94 -3.41
CA LEU A 12 5.06 -7.89 -4.42
C LEU A 12 4.33 -9.10 -3.83
N MET A 13 4.73 -9.56 -2.64
CA MET A 13 4.01 -10.59 -1.90
C MET A 13 2.63 -10.09 -1.48
N MET A 14 2.56 -8.89 -0.89
CA MET A 14 1.28 -8.31 -0.47
C MET A 14 0.32 -8.07 -1.65
N LYS A 15 0.85 -7.61 -2.79
CA LYS A 15 0.08 -7.46 -4.03
C LYS A 15 -0.47 -8.80 -4.52
N SER A 16 0.35 -9.85 -4.48
CA SER A 16 -0.06 -11.19 -4.89
C SER A 16 -1.21 -11.73 -4.02
N VAL A 17 -1.15 -11.50 -2.71
CA VAL A 17 -2.24 -11.87 -1.79
C VAL A 17 -3.49 -11.04 -2.05
N LEU A 18 -3.36 -9.73 -2.26
CA LEU A 18 -4.48 -8.85 -2.57
C LEU A 18 -5.18 -9.26 -3.87
N ASP A 19 -4.43 -9.68 -4.89
CA ASP A 19 -4.99 -10.15 -6.15
C ASP A 19 -5.81 -11.44 -5.99
N ILE A 20 -5.35 -12.36 -5.14
CA ILE A 20 -6.11 -13.57 -4.78
C ILE A 20 -7.42 -13.18 -4.07
N LEU A 21 -7.35 -12.24 -3.11
CA LEU A 21 -8.53 -11.78 -2.38
C LEU A 21 -9.50 -11.01 -3.29
N GLN A 22 -9.00 -10.18 -4.19
CA GLN A 22 -9.82 -9.44 -5.17
C GLN A 22 -10.53 -10.40 -6.13
N ALA A 23 -9.84 -11.44 -6.62
CA ALA A 23 -10.47 -12.46 -7.46
C ALA A 23 -11.60 -13.23 -6.73
N ALA A 24 -11.54 -13.28 -5.40
CA ALA A 24 -12.57 -13.87 -4.56
C ALA A 24 -13.64 -12.87 -4.08
N GLY A 25 -13.53 -11.57 -4.40
CA GLY A 25 -14.41 -10.52 -3.89
C GLY A 25 -14.26 -10.24 -2.38
N LEU A 26 -13.07 -10.50 -1.83
CA LEU A 26 -12.75 -10.40 -0.40
C LEU A 26 -11.76 -9.26 -0.08
N GLU A 27 -11.44 -8.40 -1.04
CA GLU A 27 -10.47 -7.31 -0.87
C GLU A 27 -10.87 -6.30 0.22
N ALA A 28 -12.17 -6.08 0.43
CA ALA A 28 -12.67 -5.20 1.50
C ALA A 28 -12.38 -5.74 2.91
N MET A 29 -12.11 -7.05 3.02
CA MET A 29 -11.74 -7.72 4.28
C MET A 29 -10.21 -7.73 4.50
N ALA A 30 -9.43 -7.11 3.61
CA ALA A 30 -7.98 -7.09 3.71
C ALA A 30 -7.48 -5.79 4.33
N GLN A 31 -6.49 -5.90 5.22
CA GLN A 31 -5.75 -4.79 5.81
C GLN A 31 -4.27 -5.00 5.56
N LEU A 32 -3.65 -4.07 4.85
CA LEU A 32 -2.26 -4.17 4.39
C LEU A 32 -1.42 -3.10 5.07
N SER A 33 -0.37 -3.52 5.78
CA SER A 33 0.61 -2.60 6.38
C SER A 33 1.69 -2.26 5.36
N LEU A 34 1.65 -1.03 4.84
CA LEU A 34 2.57 -0.58 3.80
C LEU A 34 3.88 -0.04 4.39
N HIS A 35 4.98 -0.44 3.76
CA HIS A 35 6.28 0.20 3.93
C HIS A 35 6.61 1.06 2.70
N ARG A 36 7.05 2.29 2.95
CA ARG A 36 7.49 3.27 1.96
C ARG A 36 8.72 3.99 2.48
N TYR A 37 9.46 4.67 1.61
CA TYR A 37 10.54 5.55 2.05
C TYR A 37 9.98 6.77 2.82
N PHE A 38 10.31 6.86 4.11
CA PHE A 38 9.89 7.96 4.96
C PHE A 38 11.00 9.01 5.02
N LYS A 39 10.85 10.09 4.25
CA LYS A 39 11.80 11.21 4.31
C LYS A 39 11.58 12.11 5.52
N CYS A 40 10.35 12.56 5.74
CA CYS A 40 10.03 13.46 6.88
C CYS A 40 9.35 12.77 8.06
N GLY A 41 8.62 11.67 7.85
CA GLY A 41 7.85 10.99 8.91
C GLY A 41 6.66 11.76 9.50
N ILE A 42 6.47 13.04 9.16
CA ILE A 42 5.44 13.93 9.76
C ILE A 42 4.37 14.42 8.76
N GLY A 43 4.23 13.76 7.60
CA GLY A 43 3.17 14.06 6.65
C GLY A 43 3.34 15.32 5.78
N VAL A 44 4.55 15.90 5.68
CA VAL A 44 4.80 17.13 4.91
C VAL A 44 5.35 16.85 3.50
N CYS A 45 6.35 15.98 3.37
CA CYS A 45 7.12 15.87 2.12
C CYS A 45 6.47 15.06 0.98
N GLY A 46 5.52 14.17 1.28
CA GLY A 46 4.90 13.30 0.27
C GLY A 46 5.76 12.15 -0.28
N ALA A 47 6.97 11.91 0.24
CA ALA A 47 7.82 10.81 -0.23
C ALA A 47 7.18 9.41 -0.06
N CYS A 48 6.34 9.26 0.98
CA CYS A 48 5.60 8.04 1.27
C CYS A 48 4.14 8.08 0.78
N THR A 49 3.86 8.88 -0.25
CA THR A 49 2.50 9.00 -0.78
C THR A 49 2.08 7.77 -1.61
N ILE A 50 0.80 7.41 -1.48
CA ILE A 50 0.06 6.45 -2.28
C ILE A 50 -0.66 7.21 -3.40
N ASP A 51 -0.46 6.80 -4.64
CA ASP A 51 -1.08 7.37 -5.83
C ASP A 51 -2.32 6.53 -6.23
N PRO A 52 -3.37 7.15 -6.79
CA PRO A 52 -3.55 8.59 -7.00
C PRO A 52 -4.14 9.33 -5.78
N SER A 53 -4.44 8.63 -4.69
CA SER A 53 -5.20 9.19 -3.55
C SER A 53 -4.48 10.36 -2.85
N GLY A 54 -3.15 10.41 -2.88
CA GLY A 54 -2.37 11.41 -2.17
C GLY A 54 -2.16 11.12 -0.69
N LEU A 55 -2.70 10.00 -0.19
CA LEU A 55 -2.54 9.57 1.21
C LEU A 55 -1.08 9.26 1.51
N ARG A 56 -0.62 9.60 2.71
CA ARG A 56 0.77 9.49 3.14
C ARG A 56 0.87 8.38 4.18
N VAL A 57 1.67 7.34 3.90
CA VAL A 57 1.81 6.20 4.82
C VAL A 57 2.26 6.64 6.23
N CYS A 58 3.12 7.66 6.35
CA CYS A 58 3.57 8.16 7.65
C CYS A 58 2.54 8.93 8.49
N ARG A 59 1.40 9.33 7.91
CA ARG A 59 0.38 10.16 8.57
C ARG A 59 -1.00 9.52 8.54
N ASP A 60 -1.40 9.02 7.38
CA ASP A 60 -2.72 8.46 7.10
C ASP A 60 -2.72 6.93 7.22
N GLY A 61 -1.53 6.31 7.24
CA GLY A 61 -1.32 4.87 7.37
C GLY A 61 -0.81 4.45 8.76
N PRO A 62 0.02 3.39 8.85
CA PRO A 62 0.60 2.60 7.76
C PRO A 62 -0.33 1.52 7.19
N VAL A 63 -1.47 1.29 7.83
CA VAL A 63 -2.43 0.23 7.45
C VAL A 63 -3.53 0.82 6.58
N PHE A 64 -3.77 0.19 5.43
CA PHE A 64 -4.82 0.58 4.49
C PHE A 64 -5.68 -0.62 4.09
N SER A 65 -6.92 -0.35 3.73
CA SER A 65 -7.86 -1.37 3.27
C SER A 65 -7.54 -1.85 1.85
N GLY A 66 -7.85 -3.12 1.57
CA GLY A 66 -7.55 -3.73 0.27
C GLY A 66 -8.27 -3.06 -0.89
N ASP A 67 -9.55 -2.70 -0.74
CA ASP A 67 -10.35 -1.97 -1.72
C ASP A 67 -9.66 -0.67 -2.18
N LEU A 68 -9.16 0.14 -1.24
CA LEU A 68 -8.38 1.33 -1.54
C LEU A 68 -7.13 0.99 -2.35
N LEU A 69 -6.42 -0.07 -1.95
CA LEU A 69 -5.16 -0.45 -2.57
C LEU A 69 -5.30 -1.12 -3.94
N THR A 70 -6.44 -1.75 -4.27
CA THR A 70 -6.68 -2.30 -5.61
C THR A 70 -6.60 -1.23 -6.70
N THR A 71 -6.96 0.00 -6.37
CA THR A 71 -6.93 1.16 -7.28
C THR A 71 -5.63 1.96 -7.24
N SER A 72 -4.67 1.54 -6.41
CA SER A 72 -3.42 2.27 -6.14
C SER A 72 -2.24 1.86 -7.06
N GLU A 73 -1.06 2.41 -6.79
CA GLU A 73 0.20 1.99 -7.40
C GLU A 73 0.81 0.70 -6.82
N LEU A 74 0.20 0.09 -5.80
CA LEU A 74 0.75 -1.09 -5.10
C LEU A 74 1.24 -2.17 -6.06
N GLY A 75 2.50 -2.56 -5.91
CA GLY A 75 3.15 -3.58 -6.73
C GLY A 75 3.45 -3.17 -8.17
N LYS A 76 3.25 -1.89 -8.54
CA LYS A 76 3.62 -1.32 -9.86
C LYS A 76 4.93 -0.54 -9.76
N TYR A 77 5.04 0.36 -8.79
CA TYR A 77 6.26 1.11 -8.51
C TYR A 77 6.32 1.58 -7.06
N HIS A 78 7.51 1.96 -6.61
CA HIS A 78 7.73 2.71 -5.37
C HIS A 78 8.55 3.97 -5.66
N ARG A 79 8.72 4.84 -4.66
CA ARG A 79 9.59 6.02 -4.75
C ARG A 79 10.88 5.77 -3.98
N ASP A 80 12.02 6.16 -4.57
CA ASP A 80 13.32 6.15 -3.89
C ASP A 80 13.52 7.39 -2.99
N ALA A 81 14.71 7.52 -2.40
CA ALA A 81 15.05 8.64 -1.51
C ALA A 81 14.99 10.03 -2.18
N THR A 82 15.11 10.09 -3.50
CA THR A 82 15.00 11.32 -4.30
C THR A 82 13.56 11.63 -4.71
N GLY A 83 12.64 10.67 -4.53
CA GLY A 83 11.25 10.75 -4.97
C GLY A 83 11.02 10.22 -6.38
N LYS A 84 12.06 9.66 -7.03
CA LYS A 84 11.95 9.04 -8.36
C LYS A 84 11.13 7.75 -8.26
N LYS A 85 10.22 7.55 -9.22
CA LYS A 85 9.47 6.28 -9.35
C LYS A 85 10.40 5.17 -9.86
N ILE A 86 10.48 4.09 -9.10
CA ILE A 86 11.20 2.86 -9.40
C ILE A 86 10.16 1.77 -9.63
N MET A 87 10.09 1.26 -10.85
CA MET A 87 9.20 0.15 -11.21
C MET A 87 9.64 -1.12 -10.49
N PHE A 88 8.68 -1.95 -10.09
CA PHE A 88 8.96 -3.29 -9.57
C PHE A 88 9.30 -4.28 -10.69
#